data_AF-D5WUY3-F1
#
_entry.id   AF-D5WUY3-F1
#
_cell.length_a   1.000
_cell.length_b   1.000
_cell.length_c   1.000
_cell.angle_alpha   90.00
_cell.angle_beta   90.00
_cell.angle_gamma   90.00
#
_symmetry.space_group_name_H-M   'P 1'
#
loop_
_entity.id
_entity.type
_entity.pdbx_description
1 polymer ?
#
loop_
_entity_poly.entity_id
_entity_poly.type
_entity_poly.pdbx_seq_one_letter_code
_entity_poly.pdbx_strand_id
1 'polypeptide(L)'
;MSNAFGVKLKQLRTERGWTLEQLSARSGLSISHISSLERGTRMKPSFQVAVRLARALEVPLATFLEDAGKEESDPLEHLPPEIREFVSREDATPYLYLAKRLQEAHVSLQEMERWLRDERSSPEHDPPPGSSDDKPRRKSTRI
;
A
#
# COMPACT_ATOMS: atom_id res chain seq x y z
N MET A 1 -0.58 10.49 20.17
CA MET A 1 -0.49 10.46 18.69
C MET A 1 0.62 11.40 18.26
N SER A 2 1.65 10.87 17.61
CA SER A 2 2.88 11.56 17.24
C SER A 2 2.63 12.61 16.14
N ASN A 3 3.01 13.87 16.38
CA ASN A 3 3.02 14.90 15.34
C ASN A 3 4.35 14.84 14.57
N ALA A 4 4.50 13.82 13.71
CA ALA A 4 5.70 13.61 12.90
C ALA A 4 6.07 14.84 12.07
N PHE A 5 5.08 15.54 11.52
CA PHE A 5 5.28 16.76 10.73
C PHE A 5 6.02 17.85 11.52
N GLY A 6 5.55 18.17 12.73
CA GLY A 6 6.16 19.22 13.55
C GLY A 6 7.57 18.87 14.03
N VAL A 7 7.81 17.59 14.32
CA VAL A 7 9.15 17.10 14.68
C VAL A 7 10.12 17.28 13.51
N LYS A 8 9.73 16.82 12.31
CA LYS A 8 10.54 16.99 11.08
C LYS A 8 10.76 18.47 10.75
N LEU A 9 9.73 19.30 10.90
CA LEU A 9 9.82 20.75 10.70
C LEU A 9 10.87 21.39 11.61
N LYS A 10 10.81 21.08 12.91
CA LYS A 10 11.77 21.58 13.90
C LYS A 10 13.18 21.12 13.56
N GLN A 11 13.34 19.84 13.23
CA GLN A 11 14.62 19.25 12.84
C GLN A 11 15.24 20.00 11.65
N LEU A 12 14.52 20.09 10.53
CA LEU A 12 15.01 20.74 9.30
C LEU A 12 15.38 22.22 9.52
N ARG A 13 14.62 22.91 10.37
CA ARG A 13 14.92 24.29 10.76
C ARG A 13 16.21 24.37 11.57
N THR A 14 16.37 23.50 12.58
CA THR A 14 17.55 23.50 13.45
C THR A 14 18.83 23.04 12.77
N GLU A 15 18.74 22.09 11.83
CA GLU A 15 19.89 21.65 11.01
C GLU A 15 20.45 22.79 10.15
N ARG A 16 19.61 23.75 9.78
CA ARG A 16 20.01 24.98 9.08
C ARG A 16 20.47 26.11 10.02
N GLY A 17 20.44 25.89 11.33
CA GLY A 17 20.74 26.91 12.33
C GLY A 17 19.73 28.06 12.35
N TRP A 18 18.50 27.85 11.87
CA TRP A 18 17.53 28.93 11.73
C TRP A 18 16.67 29.13 12.99
N THR A 19 16.39 30.39 13.32
CA THR A 19 15.36 30.76 14.31
C THR A 19 13.95 30.65 13.73
N LEU A 20 12.92 30.74 14.59
CA LEU A 20 11.53 30.75 14.14
C LEU A 20 11.22 32.00 13.30
N GLU A 21 11.80 33.14 13.65
CA GLU A 21 11.70 34.42 12.92
C GLU A 21 12.27 34.26 11.50
N GLN A 22 13.42 33.59 11.39
CA GLN A 22 14.08 33.33 10.12
C GLN A 22 13.25 32.40 9.21
N LEU A 23 12.63 31.36 9.76
CA LEU A 23 11.73 30.50 8.98
C LEU A 23 10.41 31.21 8.65
N SER A 24 9.92 32.07 9.54
CA SER A 24 8.75 32.92 9.35
C SER A 24 8.93 33.85 8.18
N ALA A 25 10.06 34.57 8.11
CA ALA A 25 10.40 35.45 7.00
C ALA A 25 10.45 34.73 5.65
N ARG A 26 10.99 33.50 5.62
CA ARG A 26 11.14 32.71 4.38
C ARG A 26 9.85 32.06 3.91
N SER A 27 9.05 31.54 4.84
CA SER A 27 7.79 30.86 4.54
C SER A 27 6.60 31.80 4.39
N GLY A 28 6.72 33.02 4.92
CA GLY A 28 5.65 34.01 5.08
C GLY A 28 4.55 33.59 6.07
N LEU A 29 4.80 32.56 6.89
CA LEU A 29 3.90 32.11 7.94
C LEU A 29 4.25 32.83 9.23
N SER A 30 3.27 33.11 10.10
CA SER A 30 3.56 33.75 11.39
C SER A 30 4.43 32.84 12.29
N ILE A 31 5.27 33.45 13.11
CA ILE A 31 6.09 32.76 14.13
C ILE A 31 5.20 31.87 15.00
N SER A 32 4.07 32.40 15.46
CA SER A 32 3.07 31.67 16.25
C SER A 32 2.56 30.41 15.53
N HIS A 33 2.29 30.50 14.21
CA HIS A 33 1.85 29.37 13.42
C HIS A 33 2.93 28.29 13.34
N ILE A 34 4.16 28.66 12.97
CA ILE A 34 5.30 27.72 12.89
C ILE A 34 5.53 27.05 14.25
N SER A 35 5.54 27.85 15.31
CA SER A 35 5.72 27.38 16.69
C SER A 35 4.62 26.40 17.12
N SER A 36 3.36 26.65 16.74
CA SER A 36 2.24 25.74 16.99
C SER A 36 2.35 24.41 16.23
N LEU A 37 2.92 24.45 15.02
CA LEU A 37 3.17 23.25 14.20
C LEU A 37 4.31 22.44 14.81
N GLU A 38 5.42 23.06 15.20
CA GLU A 38 6.57 22.36 15.82
C GLU A 38 6.21 21.71 17.15
N ARG A 39 5.34 22.34 17.96
CA ARG A 39 4.86 21.76 19.23
C ARG A 39 3.79 20.67 19.05
N GLY A 40 3.23 20.52 17.85
CA GLY A 40 2.12 19.60 17.62
C GLY A 40 0.81 19.96 18.29
N THR A 41 0.65 21.21 18.70
CA THR A 41 -0.66 21.74 19.11
C THR A 41 -1.62 21.83 17.92
N ARG A 42 -1.10 21.89 16.69
CA ARG A 42 -1.86 21.64 15.45
C ARG A 42 -1.46 20.31 14.87
N MET A 43 -2.43 19.38 14.76
CA MET A 43 -2.15 18.00 14.37
C MET A 43 -1.83 17.82 12.87
N LYS A 44 -2.37 18.66 11.98
CA LYS A 44 -2.10 18.59 10.53
C LYS A 44 -2.09 20.00 9.91
N PRO A 45 -1.00 20.44 9.26
CA PRO A 45 -1.02 21.65 8.45
C PRO A 45 -1.89 21.44 7.20
N SER A 46 -2.43 22.52 6.64
CA SER A 46 -3.03 22.44 5.30
C SER A 46 -1.95 22.14 4.25
N PHE A 47 -2.34 21.58 3.11
CA PHE A 47 -1.43 21.32 1.99
C PHE A 47 -0.64 22.58 1.58
N GLN A 48 -1.32 23.73 1.50
CA GLN A 48 -0.67 25.01 1.20
C GLN A 48 0.39 25.40 2.22
N VAL A 49 0.14 25.18 3.51
CA VAL A 49 1.13 25.45 4.58
C VAL A 49 2.34 24.52 4.44
N ALA A 50 2.11 23.23 4.19
CA ALA A 50 3.17 22.25 3.98
C ALA A 50 4.05 22.61 2.76
N VAL A 51 3.43 22.99 1.63
CA VAL A 51 4.15 23.44 0.43
C VAL A 51 5.01 24.67 0.70
N ARG A 52 4.47 25.66 1.43
CA ARG A 52 5.22 26.89 1.78
C ARG A 52 6.44 26.58 2.65
N LEU A 53 6.29 25.69 3.63
CA LEU A 53 7.37 25.26 4.50
C LEU A 53 8.43 24.46 3.73
N ALA A 54 8.01 23.53 2.87
CA ALA A 54 8.92 22.77 2.00
C ALA A 54 9.75 23.68 1.09
N ARG A 55 9.10 24.67 0.45
CA ARG A 55 9.80 25.69 -0.36
C ARG A 55 10.77 26.53 0.47
N ALA A 56 10.34 27.01 1.64
CA ALA A 56 11.17 27.83 2.50
C ALA A 56 12.40 27.10 3.05
N LEU A 57 12.29 25.79 3.24
CA LEU A 57 13.37 24.91 3.69
C LEU A 57 14.15 24.30 2.52
N GLU A 58 13.76 24.55 1.27
CA GLU A 58 14.41 23.98 0.08
C GLU A 58 14.48 22.45 0.11
N VAL A 59 13.39 21.81 0.53
CA VAL A 59 13.23 20.36 0.53
C VAL A 59 12.02 19.94 -0.30
N PRO A 60 12.01 18.72 -0.86
CA PRO A 60 10.81 18.15 -1.45
C PRO A 60 9.67 18.12 -0.42
N LEU A 61 8.42 18.32 -0.88
CA LEU A 61 7.25 18.17 0.00
C LEU A 61 7.19 16.78 0.65
N ALA A 62 7.63 15.76 -0.08
CA ALA A 62 7.71 14.38 0.37
C ALA A 62 8.54 14.20 1.66
N THR A 63 9.50 15.08 1.95
CA THR A 63 10.28 15.05 3.18
C THR A 63 9.42 15.17 4.43
N PHE A 64 8.25 15.82 4.34
CA PHE A 64 7.27 15.90 5.43
C PHE A 64 6.28 14.72 5.47
N LEU A 65 6.30 13.87 4.45
CA LEU A 65 5.39 12.73 4.26
C LEU A 65 6.07 11.39 4.58
N GLU A 66 7.39 11.37 4.83
CA GLU A 66 8.18 10.15 5.08
C GLU A 66 7.67 9.30 6.27
N ASP A 67 6.96 9.91 7.23
CA ASP A 67 6.30 9.19 8.33
C ASP A 67 4.81 8.89 8.08
N ALA A 68 4.20 9.46 7.03
CA ALA A 68 2.84 9.11 6.61
C ALA A 68 2.80 7.82 5.77
N GLY A 69 3.95 7.32 5.32
CA GLY A 69 4.10 6.05 4.61
C GLY A 69 4.58 4.88 5.48
N LYS A 70 4.74 5.09 6.80
CA LYS A 70 5.05 4.04 7.79
C LYS A 70 3.84 3.63 8.64
N GLU A 71 2.64 3.90 8.15
CA GLU A 71 1.62 2.88 8.29
C GLU A 71 1.97 1.84 7.22
N GLU A 72 2.88 0.93 7.57
CA GLU A 72 2.70 -0.46 7.14
C GLU A 72 1.38 -0.89 7.77
N SER A 73 0.26 -0.37 7.24
CA SER A 73 -1.05 -0.91 7.54
C SER A 73 -0.94 -2.36 7.14
N ASP A 74 -1.27 -3.24 8.08
CA ASP A 74 -1.38 -4.66 7.78
C ASP A 74 -2.14 -4.76 6.45
N PRO A 75 -1.54 -5.33 5.38
CA PRO A 75 -2.20 -5.40 4.07
C PRO A 75 -3.58 -6.08 4.13
N LEU A 76 -3.85 -6.80 5.23
CA LEU A 76 -5.10 -7.49 5.51
C LEU A 76 -6.09 -6.67 6.39
N GLU A 77 -5.74 -5.46 6.85
CA GLU A 77 -6.53 -4.63 7.76
C GLU A 77 -7.89 -4.24 7.16
N HIS A 78 -7.91 -3.91 5.86
CA HIS A 78 -9.13 -3.52 5.15
C HIS A 78 -9.98 -4.71 4.67
N LEU A 79 -9.47 -5.94 4.80
CA LEU A 79 -10.22 -7.13 4.39
C LEU A 79 -11.29 -7.48 5.44
N PRO A 80 -12.46 -8.00 5.00
CA PRO A 80 -13.45 -8.58 5.90
C PRO A 80 -12.82 -9.63 6.82
N PRO A 81 -13.29 -9.77 8.07
CA PRO A 81 -12.72 -10.71 9.04
C PRO A 81 -12.59 -12.14 8.52
N GLU A 82 -13.57 -12.60 7.74
CA GLU A 82 -13.63 -13.94 7.19
C GLU A 82 -12.50 -14.20 6.18
N ILE A 83 -12.17 -13.19 5.38
CA ILE A 83 -11.08 -13.27 4.40
C ILE A 83 -9.73 -13.20 5.10
N ARG A 84 -9.60 -12.36 6.14
CA ARG A 84 -8.39 -12.27 6.94
C ARG A 84 -8.08 -13.58 7.64
N GLU A 85 -9.09 -14.19 8.25
CA GLU A 85 -8.98 -15.51 8.87
C GLU A 85 -8.55 -16.55 7.84
N PHE A 86 -9.19 -16.58 6.66
CA PHE A 86 -8.80 -17.49 5.58
C PHE A 86 -7.35 -17.34 5.17
N VAL A 87 -6.90 -16.12 4.85
CA VAL A 87 -5.52 -15.84 4.39
C VAL A 87 -4.48 -16.21 5.46
N SER A 88 -4.86 -16.15 6.74
CA SER A 88 -3.97 -16.47 7.86
C SER A 88 -3.78 -17.98 8.10
N ARG A 89 -4.54 -18.84 7.42
CA ARG A 89 -4.42 -20.30 7.57
C ARG A 89 -3.27 -20.86 6.72
N GLU A 90 -2.51 -21.81 7.27
CA GLU A 90 -1.43 -22.49 6.53
C GLU A 90 -1.91 -23.18 5.25
N ASP A 91 -3.11 -23.77 5.30
CA ASP A 91 -3.73 -24.50 4.19
C ASP A 91 -4.37 -23.58 3.13
N ALA A 92 -4.39 -22.26 3.33
CA ALA A 92 -4.91 -21.31 2.36
C ALA A 92 -3.94 -21.06 1.18
N THR A 93 -2.65 -21.32 1.37
CA THR A 93 -1.58 -21.01 0.40
C THR A 93 -1.87 -21.52 -1.03
N PRO A 94 -2.33 -22.77 -1.25
CA PRO A 94 -2.63 -23.26 -2.60
C PRO A 94 -3.74 -22.46 -3.30
N TYR A 95 -4.75 -22.01 -2.56
CA TYR A 95 -5.87 -21.24 -3.09
C TYR A 95 -5.45 -19.81 -3.44
N LEU A 96 -4.60 -19.19 -2.62
CA LEU A 96 -4.02 -17.88 -2.92
C LEU A 96 -3.14 -17.92 -4.18
N TYR A 97 -2.37 -19.01 -4.35
CA TYR A 97 -1.59 -19.22 -5.56
C TYR A 97 -2.47 -19.40 -6.80
N LEU A 98 -3.60 -20.10 -6.68
CA LEU A 98 -4.59 -20.19 -7.76
C LEU A 98 -5.19 -18.82 -8.11
N ALA A 99 -5.59 -18.04 -7.11
CA ALA A 99 -6.12 -16.70 -7.32
C ALA A 99 -5.12 -15.80 -8.06
N LYS A 100 -3.84 -15.85 -7.68
CA LYS A 100 -2.75 -15.15 -8.37
C LYS A 100 -2.64 -15.59 -9.84
N ARG A 101 -2.64 -16.90 -10.11
CA ARG A 101 -2.55 -17.43 -11.48
C ARG A 101 -3.71 -17.01 -12.36
N LEU A 102 -4.94 -17.02 -11.82
CA LEU A 102 -6.14 -16.59 -12.54
C LEU A 102 -6.09 -15.09 -12.88
N GLN A 103 -5.61 -14.26 -11.94
CA GLN A 103 -5.36 -12.85 -12.18
C GLN A 103 -4.34 -12.62 -13.31
N GLU A 104 -3.22 -13.35 -13.28
CA GLU A 104 -2.18 -13.26 -14.32
C GLU A 104 -2.67 -13.72 -15.69
N ALA A 105 -3.56 -14.72 -15.72
CA ALA A 105 -4.25 -15.15 -16.93
C ALA A 105 -5.37 -14.20 -17.38
N HIS A 106 -5.62 -13.11 -16.65
CA HIS A 106 -6.65 -12.11 -16.91
C HIS A 106 -8.07 -12.71 -17.01
N VAL A 107 -8.34 -13.79 -16.26
CA VAL A 107 -9.69 -14.37 -16.18
C VAL A 107 -10.60 -13.39 -15.45
N SER A 108 -11.75 -13.07 -16.03
CA SER A 108 -12.66 -12.12 -15.41
C SER A 108 -13.38 -12.72 -14.20
N LEU A 109 -13.70 -11.87 -13.22
CA LEU A 109 -14.47 -12.29 -12.04
C LEU A 109 -15.82 -12.90 -12.44
N GLN A 110 -16.45 -12.39 -13.49
CA GLN A 110 -17.73 -12.92 -14.00
C GLN A 110 -17.59 -14.35 -14.55
N GLU A 111 -16.49 -14.67 -15.22
CA GLU A 111 -16.19 -16.02 -15.71
C GLU A 111 -15.90 -16.97 -14.55
N MET A 112 -15.11 -16.53 -13.57
CA MET A 112 -14.83 -17.31 -12.36
C MET A 112 -16.12 -17.63 -11.58
N GLU A 113 -16.97 -16.62 -11.36
CA GLU A 113 -18.25 -16.84 -10.70
C GLU A 113 -19.18 -17.75 -11.50
N ARG A 114 -19.11 -17.70 -12.84
CA ARG A 114 -19.86 -18.62 -13.70
C ARG A 114 -19.41 -20.05 -13.47
N TRP A 115 -18.10 -20.33 -13.50
CA TRP A 115 -17.56 -21.65 -13.17
C TRP A 115 -18.00 -22.13 -11.80
N LEU A 116 -17.88 -21.30 -10.76
CA LEU A 116 -18.31 -21.67 -9.40
C LEU A 116 -19.83 -21.88 -9.28
N ARG A 117 -20.65 -21.31 -10.16
CA ARG A 117 -22.09 -21.57 -10.23
C ARG A 117 -22.39 -22.86 -10.99
N ASP A 118 -21.68 -23.11 -12.08
CA ASP A 118 -21.86 -24.26 -12.97
C ASP A 118 -21.28 -25.56 -12.37
N GLU A 119 -20.22 -25.48 -11.57
CA GLU A 119 -19.54 -26.60 -10.90
C GLU A 119 -20.37 -27.17 -9.74
N ARG A 120 -21.36 -26.42 -9.24
CA ARG A 120 -22.43 -26.96 -8.37
C ARG A 120 -23.52 -27.71 -9.15
N SER A 121 -23.44 -27.76 -10.49
CA SER A 121 -24.54 -28.19 -11.37
C SER A 121 -24.18 -29.27 -12.41
N SER A 122 -22.96 -29.82 -12.47
CA SER A 122 -22.67 -30.96 -13.37
C SER A 122 -21.53 -31.87 -12.88
N PRO A 123 -21.66 -33.22 -12.91
CA PRO A 123 -20.63 -34.14 -12.39
C PRO A 123 -19.49 -34.51 -13.36
N GLU A 124 -19.39 -33.97 -14.58
CA GLU A 124 -18.36 -34.41 -15.54
C GLU A 124 -17.81 -33.28 -16.44
N HIS A 125 -16.46 -33.22 -16.53
CA HIS A 125 -15.56 -32.44 -17.44
C HIS A 125 -15.44 -30.92 -17.21
N ASP A 126 -14.30 -30.25 -17.35
CA ASP A 126 -12.95 -30.49 -17.92
C ASP A 126 -11.98 -29.63 -17.06
N PRO A 127 -10.71 -30.00 -16.79
CA PRO A 127 -9.87 -29.23 -15.87
C PRO A 127 -9.59 -27.80 -16.39
N PRO A 128 -9.47 -26.81 -15.50
CA PRO A 128 -9.29 -25.41 -15.89
C PRO A 128 -8.03 -25.22 -16.76
N PRO A 129 -8.02 -24.23 -17.67
CA PRO A 129 -6.95 -24.04 -18.63
C PRO A 129 -5.62 -23.83 -17.91
N GLY A 130 -4.67 -24.74 -18.16
CA GLY A 130 -3.37 -24.80 -17.48
C GLY A 130 -2.91 -26.22 -17.11
N SER A 131 -3.76 -27.23 -17.28
CA SER A 131 -3.39 -28.65 -17.24
C SER A 131 -2.78 -29.07 -18.59
N SER A 132 -1.60 -28.54 -18.92
CA SER A 132 -0.78 -29.10 -20.00
C SER A 132 -0.24 -30.46 -19.54
N ASP A 133 -1.01 -31.51 -19.82
CA ASP A 133 -0.59 -32.90 -19.72
C ASP A 133 0.40 -33.19 -20.87
N ASP A 134 1.60 -32.59 -20.80
CA ASP A 134 2.72 -32.95 -21.67
C ASP A 134 3.42 -34.17 -21.08
N LYS A 135 2.78 -35.34 -21.25
CA LYS A 135 3.47 -36.62 -21.07
C LYS A 135 4.21 -36.96 -22.35
N PRO A 136 5.55 -37.16 -22.30
CA PRO A 136 6.30 -37.53 -23.48
C PRO A 136 5.87 -38.92 -23.96
N ARG A 137 5.37 -38.98 -25.20
CA ARG A 137 5.05 -40.22 -25.91
C ARG A 137 6.31 -41.09 -26.02
N ARG A 138 6.42 -42.13 -25.19
CA ARG A 138 7.39 -43.21 -25.42
C ARG A 138 6.98 -43.96 -26.68
N LYS A 139 7.80 -43.86 -27.74
CA LYS A 139 7.66 -44.64 -28.97
C LYS A 139 7.85 -46.12 -28.65
N SER A 140 6.84 -46.90 -29.01
CA SER A 140 6.88 -48.37 -29.05
C SER A 140 7.88 -48.80 -30.13
N THR A 141 8.92 -49.55 -29.74
CA THR A 141 9.74 -50.32 -30.67
C THR A 141 9.38 -51.78 -30.49
N ARG A 142 8.84 -52.34 -31.58
CA ARG A 142 8.42 -53.72 -31.79
C ARG A 142 9.65 -54.58 -32.09
N ILE A 143 9.84 -55.69 -31.39
CA ILE A 143 10.52 -56.91 -31.86
C ILE A 143 9.76 -58.10 -31.28
#